data_AF-A0A946DL71-F1
#
_entry.id   AF-A0A946DL71-F1
#
_cell.length_a   1.000
_cell.length_b   1.000
_cell.length_c   1.000
_cell.angle_alpha   90.00
_cell.angle_beta   90.00
_cell.angle_gamma   90.00
#
_symmetry.space_group_name_H-M   'P 1'
#
loop_
_entity.id
_entity.type
_entity.pdbx_description
1 polymer ?
#
loop_
_entity_poly.entity_id
_entity_poly.type
_entity_poly.pdbx_seq_one_letter_code
_entity_poly.pdbx_strand_id
1 'polypeptide(L)'
;MFNDPPNASELLLTVREYIEQLLPDLERQDKYHGLCCTYLLDVVMRELEEPPNIGDHSNNALKALFNNEDELSETEFMSSLCASIRRGDQDGNLDRLLILLTSHVSKKVRVSNPDYLDAKDYL
;
A
#
# COMPACT_ATOMS: atom_id res chain seq x y z
N MET A 1 6.60 -22.09 -31.63
CA MET A 1 5.95 -21.86 -30.33
C MET A 1 6.52 -20.56 -29.78
N PHE A 2 5.72 -19.49 -29.75
CA PHE A 2 6.05 -18.30 -28.97
C PHE A 2 5.76 -18.69 -27.52
N ASN A 3 6.80 -18.90 -26.70
CA ASN A 3 6.62 -18.88 -25.26
C ASN A 3 6.60 -17.39 -24.88
N ASP A 4 5.46 -16.92 -24.38
CA ASP A 4 5.48 -15.63 -23.69
C ASP A 4 6.46 -15.74 -22.51
N PRO A 5 7.33 -14.75 -22.29
CA PRO A 5 8.17 -14.71 -21.11
C PRO A 5 7.26 -14.69 -19.86
N PRO A 6 7.62 -15.43 -18.79
CA PRO A 6 6.79 -15.50 -17.59
C PRO A 6 6.59 -14.11 -17.00
N ASN A 7 5.35 -13.81 -16.61
CA ASN A 7 5.02 -12.54 -15.98
C ASN A 7 5.59 -12.50 -14.54
N ALA A 8 6.00 -11.32 -14.06
CA ALA A 8 6.53 -11.16 -12.70
C ALA A 8 5.58 -11.73 -11.63
N SER A 9 4.26 -11.56 -11.79
CA SER A 9 3.26 -12.12 -10.88
C SER A 9 3.27 -13.65 -10.86
N GLU A 10 3.46 -14.30 -12.02
CA GLU A 10 3.53 -15.77 -12.10
C GLU A 10 4.80 -16.31 -11.44
N LEU A 11 5.93 -15.60 -11.61
CA LEU A 11 7.19 -15.94 -10.93
C LEU A 11 7.05 -15.83 -9.41
N LEU A 12 6.43 -14.75 -8.92
CA LEU A 12 6.23 -14.55 -7.48
C LEU A 12 5.26 -15.57 -6.88
N LEU A 13 4.19 -15.91 -7.60
CA LEU A 13 3.28 -16.98 -7.21
C LEU A 13 4.02 -18.32 -7.07
N THR A 14 4.87 -18.65 -8.04
CA THR A 14 5.69 -19.87 -8.00
C THR A 14 6.61 -19.89 -6.78
N VAL A 15 7.26 -18.77 -6.45
CA VAL A 15 8.13 -18.66 -5.27
C VAL A 15 7.31 -18.84 -3.98
N ARG A 16 6.13 -18.24 -3.90
CA ARG A 16 5.23 -18.37 -2.74
C ARG A 16 4.81 -19.83 -2.52
N GLU A 17 4.33 -20.50 -3.57
CA GLU A 17 3.94 -21.91 -3.52
C GLU A 17 5.10 -22.81 -3.10
N TYR A 18 6.32 -22.51 -3.58
CA TYR A 18 7.51 -23.24 -3.17
C TYR A 18 7.81 -23.09 -1.67
N ILE A 19 7.71 -21.88 -1.13
CA ILE A 19 7.89 -21.64 0.31
C ILE A 19 6.80 -22.37 1.12
N GLU A 20 5.54 -22.34 0.66
CA GLU A 20 4.44 -23.05 1.31
C GLU A 20 4.66 -24.56 1.37
N GLN A 21 5.26 -25.15 0.32
CA GLN A 21 5.64 -26.57 0.32
C GLN A 21 6.75 -26.89 1.32
N LEU A 22 7.65 -25.94 1.60
CA LEU A 22 8.73 -26.10 2.57
C LEU A 22 8.26 -25.89 4.01
N LEU A 23 7.24 -25.06 4.26
CA LEU A 23 6.75 -24.70 5.61
C LEU A 23 6.50 -25.88 6.57
N PRO A 24 5.96 -27.04 6.13
CA PRO A 24 5.78 -28.20 7.01
C PRO A 24 7.09 -28.77 7.56
N ASP A 25 8.17 -28.67 6.78
CA ASP A 25 9.48 -29.26 7.09
C ASP A 25 10.40 -28.29 7.85
N LEU A 26 10.04 -27.00 7.93
CA LEU A 26 10.82 -25.98 8.63
C LEU A 26 10.56 -25.99 10.15
N GLU A 27 11.63 -25.84 10.92
CA GLU A 27 11.53 -25.73 12.38
C GLU A 27 11.45 -24.26 12.86
N ARG A 28 10.68 -24.04 13.95
CA ARG A 28 10.56 -22.80 14.74
C ARG A 28 10.81 -21.49 13.97
N GLN A 29 12.06 -21.01 13.99
CA GLN A 29 12.44 -19.69 13.48
C GLN A 29 12.36 -19.63 11.95
N ASP A 30 12.76 -20.70 11.26
CA ASP A 30 12.71 -20.76 9.81
C ASP A 30 11.26 -20.84 9.32
N LYS A 31 10.40 -21.51 10.09
CA LYS A 31 8.95 -21.52 9.83
C LYS A 31 8.33 -20.13 9.96
N TYR A 32 8.74 -19.35 10.97
CA TYR A 32 8.30 -17.95 11.11
C TYR A 32 8.78 -17.08 9.94
N HIS A 33 10.04 -17.21 9.53
CA HIS A 33 10.57 -16.48 8.38
C HIS A 33 9.86 -16.86 7.09
N GLY A 34 9.55 -18.14 6.87
CA GLY A 34 8.75 -18.61 5.74
C GLY A 34 7.36 -17.95 5.69
N LEU A 35 6.67 -17.86 6.84
CA LEU A 35 5.38 -17.15 6.95
C LEU A 35 5.52 -15.65 6.66
N CYS A 36 6.60 -15.01 7.13
CA CYS A 36 6.88 -13.62 6.80
C CYS A 36 7.12 -13.43 5.29
N CYS A 37 7.87 -14.34 4.67
CA CYS A 37 8.12 -14.31 3.23
C CYS A 37 6.84 -14.46 2.43
N THR A 38 5.96 -15.42 2.77
CA THR A 38 4.67 -15.60 2.08
C THR A 38 3.79 -14.36 2.22
N TYR A 39 3.74 -13.77 3.41
CA TYR A 39 3.00 -12.52 3.63
C TYR A 39 3.55 -11.35 2.80
N LEU A 40 4.87 -11.17 2.75
CA LEU A 40 5.48 -10.10 1.94
C LEU A 40 5.27 -10.34 0.44
N LEU A 41 5.30 -11.59 -0.02
CA LEU A 41 4.98 -11.93 -1.41
C LEU A 41 3.53 -11.60 -1.74
N ASP A 42 2.59 -11.87 -0.83
CA ASP A 42 1.17 -11.47 -1.00
C ASP A 42 1.02 -9.96 -1.15
N VAL A 43 1.76 -9.17 -0.35
CA VAL A 43 1.78 -7.70 -0.48
C VAL A 43 2.33 -7.27 -1.84
N VAL A 44 3.47 -7.83 -2.27
CA VAL A 44 4.09 -7.48 -3.57
C VAL A 44 3.17 -7.87 -4.73
N MET A 45 2.52 -9.02 -4.68
CA MET A 45 1.58 -9.43 -5.73
C MET A 45 0.39 -8.48 -5.82
N ARG A 46 -0.15 -8.00 -4.70
CA ARG A 46 -1.21 -6.97 -4.70
C ARG A 46 -0.74 -5.65 -5.28
N GLU A 47 0.47 -5.19 -4.94
CA GLU A 47 1.08 -4.00 -5.55
C GLU A 47 1.28 -4.15 -7.07
N LEU A 48 1.49 -5.37 -7.58
CA LEU A 48 1.60 -5.63 -9.02
C LEU A 48 0.26 -5.77 -9.73
N GLU A 49 -0.78 -6.29 -9.05
CA GLU A 49 -2.16 -6.38 -9.56
C GLU A 49 -2.88 -5.04 -9.55
N GLU A 50 -2.56 -4.18 -8.58
CA GLU A 50 -2.82 -2.75 -8.59
C GLU A 50 -1.56 -2.01 -9.06
N PRO A 51 -1.08 -2.18 -10.32
CA PRO A 51 0.04 -1.39 -10.80
C PRO A 51 -0.33 0.08 -10.55
N PRO A 52 0.60 0.95 -10.10
CA PRO A 52 0.29 2.33 -9.74
C PRO A 52 -0.45 2.93 -10.91
N ASN A 53 -1.78 3.01 -10.78
CA ASN A 53 -2.63 3.50 -11.84
C ASN A 53 -2.08 4.88 -12.11
N ILE A 54 -1.66 5.10 -13.35
CA ILE A 54 -0.93 6.28 -13.82
C ILE A 54 -1.59 7.51 -13.17
N GLY A 55 -0.97 8.02 -12.10
CA GLY A 55 -1.59 8.97 -11.18
C GLY A 55 -2.43 8.30 -10.09
N ASP A 56 -1.81 7.85 -9.00
CA ASP A 56 -1.79 8.63 -7.75
C ASP A 56 -3.13 9.30 -7.35
N HIS A 57 -4.33 8.85 -7.74
CA HIS A 57 -5.54 9.70 -7.66
C HIS A 57 -5.88 10.17 -6.24
N SER A 58 -5.54 9.39 -5.21
CA SER A 58 -5.67 9.85 -3.81
C SER A 58 -4.55 10.79 -3.39
N ASN A 59 -3.33 10.58 -3.89
CA ASN A 59 -2.20 11.46 -3.63
C ASN A 59 -2.33 12.75 -4.43
N ASN A 60 -2.70 12.72 -5.71
CA ASN A 60 -3.07 13.83 -6.56
C ASN A 60 -4.25 14.63 -5.99
N ALA A 61 -5.27 13.98 -5.43
CA ALA A 61 -6.35 14.72 -4.76
C ALA A 61 -5.87 15.44 -3.48
N LEU A 62 -4.94 14.83 -2.74
CA LEU A 62 -4.26 15.47 -1.60
C LEU A 62 -3.32 16.59 -2.05
N LYS A 63 -2.44 16.34 -3.03
CA LYS A 63 -1.49 17.30 -3.64
C LYS A 63 -2.23 18.47 -4.29
N ALA A 64 -3.38 18.23 -4.92
CA ALA A 64 -4.22 19.28 -5.51
C ALA A 64 -4.82 20.24 -4.48
N LEU A 65 -5.00 19.82 -3.22
CA LEU A 65 -5.38 20.74 -2.14
C LEU A 65 -4.24 21.67 -1.71
N PHE A 66 -2.99 21.30 -2.00
CA PHE A 66 -1.78 22.01 -1.58
C PHE A 66 -1.07 22.73 -2.75
N ASN A 67 -1.83 23.10 -3.79
CA ASN A 67 -1.36 23.83 -4.97
C ASN A 67 -0.28 23.11 -5.80
N ASN A 68 -0.42 21.80 -6.00
CA ASN A 68 0.44 21.04 -6.91
C ASN A 68 1.94 21.19 -6.60
N GLU A 69 2.32 20.80 -5.38
CA GLU A 69 3.71 20.46 -5.04
C GLU A 69 4.11 19.14 -5.75
N ASP A 70 3.85 19.03 -7.05
CA ASP A 70 4.03 17.81 -7.86
C ASP A 70 5.52 17.43 -8.00
N GLU A 71 6.43 18.36 -7.70
CA GLU A 71 7.87 18.14 -7.68
C GLU A 71 8.41 17.62 -6.33
N LEU A 72 7.60 17.62 -5.26
CA LEU A 72 8.07 17.13 -3.97
C LEU A 72 8.05 15.60 -3.92
N SER A 73 9.06 15.02 -3.28
CA SER A 73 9.00 13.62 -2.86
C SER A 73 7.85 13.42 -1.87
N GLU A 74 7.35 12.18 -1.76
CA GLU A 74 6.27 11.85 -0.84
C GLU A 74 6.57 12.28 0.62
N THR A 75 7.82 12.09 1.05
CA THR A 75 8.29 12.49 2.39
C THR A 75 8.24 14.00 2.61
N GLU A 76 8.64 14.78 1.60
CA GLU A 76 8.62 16.24 1.65
C GLU A 76 7.19 16.77 1.66
N PHE A 77 6.32 16.22 0.80
CA PHE A 77 4.90 16.54 0.77
C PHE A 77 4.23 16.27 2.12
N MET A 78 4.43 15.07 2.69
CA MET A 78 3.85 14.73 4.00
C MET A 78 4.35 15.64 5.12
N SER A 79 5.62 16.06 5.05
CA SER A 79 6.20 17.02 6.01
C SER A 79 5.56 18.41 5.88
N SER A 80 5.38 18.89 4.65
CA SER A 80 4.71 20.15 4.33
C SER A 80 3.24 20.15 4.82
N LEU A 81 2.52 19.07 4.53
CA LEU A 81 1.15 18.82 4.99
C LEU A 81 1.04 18.88 6.52
N CYS A 82 1.91 18.15 7.24
CA CYS A 82 1.93 18.17 8.70
C CYS A 82 2.18 19.57 9.25
N ALA A 83 3.07 20.34 8.62
CA ALA A 83 3.36 21.70 9.04
C ALA A 83 2.15 22.64 8.82
N SER A 84 1.46 22.51 7.69
CA SER A 84 0.27 23.30 7.37
C SER A 84 -0.90 23.02 8.32
N ILE A 85 -1.16 21.74 8.63
CA ILE A 85 -2.17 21.36 9.62
C ILE A 85 -1.85 21.97 10.99
N ARG A 86 -0.59 21.89 11.45
CA ARG A 86 -0.18 22.45 12.75
C ARG A 86 -0.32 23.97 12.84
N ARG A 87 -0.21 24.67 11.72
CA ARG A 87 -0.38 26.13 11.66
C ARG A 87 -1.84 26.57 11.61
N GLY A 88 -2.78 25.64 11.44
CA GLY A 88 -4.20 25.94 11.29
C GLY A 88 -4.61 26.39 9.88
N ASP A 89 -3.71 26.29 8.90
CA ASP A 89 -3.96 26.72 7.52
C ASP A 89 -5.12 25.93 6.87
N GLN A 90 -5.47 24.76 7.43
CA GLN A 90 -6.50 23.83 6.93
C GLN A 90 -7.79 23.82 7.76
N ASP A 91 -7.90 24.64 8.81
CA ASP A 91 -9.04 24.59 9.74
C ASP A 91 -10.37 24.87 9.04
N GLY A 92 -10.38 25.70 8.00
CA GLY A 92 -11.56 26.00 7.18
C GLY A 92 -11.97 24.89 6.19
N ASN A 93 -11.20 23.81 6.06
CA ASN A 93 -11.43 22.73 5.11
C ASN A 93 -11.22 21.33 5.74
N LEU A 94 -11.33 21.25 7.06
CA LEU A 94 -10.93 20.09 7.87
C LEU A 94 -11.71 18.83 7.49
N ASP A 95 -13.02 18.95 7.24
CA ASP A 95 -13.87 17.82 6.84
C ASP A 95 -13.42 17.19 5.53
N ARG A 96 -13.09 18.01 4.53
CA ARG A 96 -12.61 17.55 3.23
C ARG A 96 -11.21 16.94 3.35
N LEU A 97 -10.34 17.55 4.15
CA LEU A 97 -9.00 17.04 4.41
C LEU A 97 -9.06 15.66 5.07
N LEU A 98 -9.95 15.48 6.06
CA LEU A 98 -10.14 14.21 6.75
C LEU A 98 -10.57 13.11 5.79
N ILE A 99 -11.56 13.36 4.92
CA ILE A 99 -12.02 12.39 3.91
C ILE A 99 -10.87 11.93 3.01
N LEU A 100 -10.04 12.87 2.56
CA LEU A 100 -8.92 12.57 1.66
C LEU A 100 -7.81 11.79 2.37
N LEU A 101 -7.45 12.19 3.59
CA LEU A 101 -6.46 11.47 4.42
C LEU A 101 -6.93 10.05 4.72
N THR A 102 -8.18 9.88 5.15
CA THR A 102 -8.76 8.56 5.41
C THR A 102 -8.76 7.71 4.15
N SER A 103 -9.12 8.28 3.00
CA SER A 103 -9.06 7.57 1.71
C SER A 103 -7.63 7.13 1.35
N HIS A 104 -6.64 8.03 1.50
CA HIS A 104 -5.24 7.74 1.22
C HIS A 104 -4.69 6.62 2.11
N VAL A 105 -4.92 6.71 3.44
CA VAL A 105 -4.47 5.69 4.39
C VAL A 105 -5.19 4.36 4.14
N SER A 106 -6.50 4.39 3.91
CA SER A 106 -7.28 3.17 3.64
C SER A 106 -6.74 2.41 2.44
N LYS A 107 -6.36 3.10 1.35
CA LYS A 107 -5.75 2.43 0.19
C LYS A 107 -4.44 1.73 0.55
N LYS A 108 -3.52 2.40 1.24
CA LYS A 108 -2.26 1.77 1.70
C LYS A 108 -2.49 0.58 2.62
N VAL A 109 -3.47 0.70 3.51
CA VAL A 109 -3.87 -0.40 4.40
C VAL A 109 -4.42 -1.57 3.59
N ARG A 110 -5.25 -1.36 2.55
CA ARG A 110 -5.78 -2.47 1.73
C ARG A 110 -4.68 -3.30 1.08
N VAL A 111 -3.58 -2.68 0.69
CA VAL A 111 -2.47 -3.41 0.08
C VAL A 111 -1.73 -4.27 1.10
N SER A 112 -1.41 -3.69 2.26
CA SER A 112 -0.68 -4.39 3.32
C SER A 112 -1.55 -5.39 4.10
N ASN A 113 -2.77 -5.01 4.44
CA ASN A 113 -3.71 -5.74 5.29
C ASN A 113 -5.17 -5.51 4.83
N PRO A 114 -5.64 -6.22 3.80
CA PRO A 114 -6.95 -5.99 3.18
C PRO A 114 -8.12 -6.17 4.15
N ASP A 115 -8.04 -7.18 5.02
CA ASP A 115 -9.14 -7.55 5.92
C ASP A 115 -9.34 -6.56 7.07
N TYR A 116 -8.33 -5.72 7.36
CA TYR A 116 -8.39 -4.75 8.46
C TYR A 116 -9.52 -3.73 8.30
N LEU A 117 -9.86 -3.36 7.06
CA LEU A 117 -10.92 -2.40 6.77
C LEU A 117 -12.30 -3.05 6.58
N ASP A 118 -12.33 -4.37 6.38
CA ASP A 118 -13.57 -5.14 6.23
C ASP A 118 -14.16 -5.55 7.59
N ALA A 119 -13.39 -5.41 8.66
CA ALA A 119 -13.85 -5.49 10.05
C ALA A 119 -14.78 -4.31 10.41
N LYS A 120 -15.99 -4.32 9.87
CA LYS A 120 -17.13 -3.56 10.38
C LYS A 120 -17.48 -4.09 11.77
N ASP A 121 -16.93 -3.53 12.85
CA ASP A 121 -17.46 -3.75 14.20
C ASP A 121 -16.94 -2.74 15.25
N TYR A 122 -16.80 -1.45 14.91
CA TYR A 122 -16.61 -0.40 15.92
C TYR A 122 -17.30 0.93 15.56
N LEU A 123 -18.61 0.88 15.27
CA LEU A 123 -19.56 2.01 15.41
C LEU A 123 -20.94 1.42 15.73
#